data_AF-A0A8K0UDQ1-F1
#
_entry.id   AF-A0A8K0UDQ1-F1
#
_cell.length_a   1.000
_cell.length_b   1.000
_cell.length_c   1.000
_cell.angle_alpha   90.00
_cell.angle_beta   90.00
_cell.angle_gamma   90.00
#
_symmetry.space_group_name_H-M   'P 1'
#
loop_
_entity.id
_entity.type
_entity.pdbx_description
1 polymer ?
#
loop_
_entity_poly.entity_id
_entity_poly.type
_entity_poly.pdbx_seq_one_letter_code
_entity_poly.pdbx_strand_id
1 'polypeptide(L)'
;MSSPLSPAEVVEAMLAHQLLQYCAVIGPVILVYDSSLTLASEIRHIWQQPWSPLKLLYICARYLPFVDTAIMTLYRSFLSAPSIKTCMVLTSCQLWLYVIGIALSELIFMIRTWAVWKNNWTLGVVLLLIGAICLASAMFGVQEFNESMTFLTGSGVGGCLPRESNNMLLVDWSMFIVMEAVLLGLVLYRTYLNYKEGHKICKLMQVIIHDGVLYFAVLFSTFYSRPCKRP
;
A
#
# COMPACT_ATOMS: atom_id res chain seq x y z
N MET A 1 17.90 -28.63 -7.20
CA MET A 1 19.23 -28.00 -7.02
C MET A 1 19.28 -26.82 -7.97
N SER A 2 18.99 -25.62 -7.49
CA SER A 2 19.08 -24.40 -8.30
C SER A 2 20.55 -23.99 -8.43
N SER A 3 20.94 -23.61 -9.65
CA SER A 3 22.29 -23.22 -10.04
C SER A 3 22.86 -22.12 -9.13
N PRO A 4 24.17 -22.13 -8.83
CA PRO A 4 24.80 -20.99 -8.14
C PRO A 4 24.68 -19.73 -9.02
N LEU A 5 24.29 -18.59 -8.42
CA LEU A 5 24.23 -17.30 -9.10
C LEU A 5 25.61 -16.90 -9.61
N SER A 6 25.65 -16.28 -10.79
CA SER A 6 26.88 -15.71 -11.33
C SER A 6 27.32 -14.50 -10.48
N PRO A 7 28.63 -14.20 -10.40
CA PRO A 7 29.13 -13.03 -9.67
C PRO A 7 28.51 -11.69 -10.12
N ALA A 8 28.13 -11.59 -11.40
CA ALA A 8 27.51 -10.39 -11.96
C ALA A 8 26.09 -10.16 -11.41
N GLU A 9 25.28 -11.22 -11.29
CA GLU A 9 23.92 -11.15 -10.73
C GLU A 9 23.93 -10.75 -9.25
N VAL A 10 24.94 -11.18 -8.50
CA VAL A 10 25.11 -10.82 -7.09
C VAL A 10 25.41 -9.32 -6.95
N VAL A 11 26.29 -8.77 -7.80
CA VAL A 11 26.64 -7.33 -7.79
C VAL A 11 25.43 -6.46 -8.17
N GLU A 12 24.66 -6.87 -9.18
CA GLU A 12 23.43 -6.14 -9.57
C GLU A 12 22.39 -6.16 -8.44
N ALA A 13 22.19 -7.31 -7.78
CA ALA A 13 21.28 -7.44 -6.65
C ALA A 13 21.72 -6.58 -5.45
N MET A 14 23.02 -6.47 -5.19
CA MET A 14 23.57 -5.61 -4.13
C MET A 14 23.37 -4.13 -4.41
N LEU A 15 23.62 -3.68 -5.65
CA LEU A 15 23.38 -2.29 -6.06
C LEU A 15 21.89 -1.92 -5.96
N ALA A 16 21.01 -2.80 -6.44
CA ALA A 16 19.57 -2.62 -6.30
C ALA A 16 19.17 -2.54 -4.82
N HIS A 17 19.75 -3.38 -3.96
CA HIS A 17 19.48 -3.37 -2.52
C HIS A 17 19.90 -2.06 -1.86
N GLN A 18 21.07 -1.51 -2.19
CA GLN A 18 21.50 -0.20 -1.67
C GLN A 18 20.55 0.91 -2.09
N LEU A 19 20.12 0.93 -3.35
CA LEU A 19 19.15 1.91 -3.85
C LEU A 19 17.80 1.80 -3.12
N LEU A 20 17.35 0.57 -2.87
CA LEU A 20 16.18 0.26 -2.05
C LEU A 20 16.35 0.75 -0.61
N GLN A 21 17.53 0.62 0.02
CA GLN A 21 17.80 1.12 1.37
C GLN A 21 17.68 2.65 1.44
N TYR A 22 18.16 3.39 0.44
CA TYR A 22 17.98 4.85 0.38
C TYR A 22 16.51 5.24 0.24
N CYS A 23 15.79 4.60 -0.68
CA CYS A 23 14.35 4.82 -0.85
C CYS A 23 13.54 4.43 0.40
N ALA A 24 13.99 3.40 1.12
CA ALA A 24 13.34 2.91 2.33
C ALA A 24 13.29 3.94 3.46
N VAL A 25 14.21 4.91 3.48
CA VAL A 25 14.24 5.97 4.51
C VAL A 25 13.35 7.16 4.14
N ILE A 26 13.18 7.45 2.85
CA ILE A 26 12.42 8.61 2.36
C ILE A 26 10.95 8.55 2.83
N GLY A 27 10.31 7.39 2.65
CA GLY A 27 8.93 7.16 3.07
C GLY A 27 8.68 7.45 4.57
N PRO A 28 9.40 6.80 5.50
CA PRO A 28 9.28 7.07 6.93
C PRO A 28 9.56 8.54 7.29
N VAL A 29 10.52 9.21 6.64
CA VAL A 29 10.79 10.64 6.90
C VAL A 29 9.58 11.50 6.52
N ILE A 30 8.99 11.27 5.34
CA ILE A 30 7.78 11.97 4.90
C ILE A 30 6.62 11.68 5.87
N LEU A 31 6.45 10.43 6.29
CA LEU A 31 5.41 10.02 7.24
C LEU A 31 5.53 10.73 8.59
N VAL A 32 6.74 10.79 9.15
CA VAL A 32 7.02 11.51 10.41
C VAL A 32 6.78 13.00 10.24
N TYR A 33 7.24 13.58 9.12
CA TYR A 33 7.08 15.00 8.83
C TYR A 33 5.60 15.40 8.72
N ASP A 34 4.81 14.69 7.91
CA ASP A 34 3.38 14.94 7.75
C ASP A 34 2.61 14.76 9.06
N SER A 35 2.95 13.73 9.83
CA SER A 35 2.33 13.48 11.13
C SER A 35 2.65 14.56 12.15
N SER A 36 3.87 15.09 12.13
CA SER A 36 4.26 16.20 13.00
C SER A 36 3.49 17.49 12.67
N LEU A 37 3.30 17.78 11.38
CA LEU A 37 2.55 18.97 10.93
C LEU A 37 1.07 18.90 11.28
N THR A 38 0.47 17.70 11.20
CA THR A 38 -0.98 17.54 11.41
C THR A 38 -1.36 17.27 12.86
N LEU A 39 -0.42 16.84 13.72
CA LEU A 39 -0.66 16.40 15.10
C LEU A 39 -1.51 17.37 15.94
N ALA A 40 -1.22 18.68 15.88
CA ALA A 40 -1.98 19.67 16.64
C ALA A 40 -3.46 19.72 16.22
N SER A 41 -3.73 19.58 14.92
CA SER A 41 -5.09 19.51 14.38
C SER A 41 -5.76 18.18 14.74
N GLU A 42 -5.01 17.07 14.70
CA GLU A 42 -5.55 15.76 15.07
C GLU A 42 -5.99 15.72 16.53
N ILE A 43 -5.18 16.26 17.43
CA ILE A 43 -5.51 16.29 18.87
C ILE A 43 -6.85 16.97 19.09
N ARG A 44 -7.07 18.10 18.41
CA ARG A 44 -8.32 18.88 18.51
C ARG A 44 -9.52 18.18 17.85
N HIS A 45 -9.34 17.62 16.66
CA HIS A 45 -10.48 17.17 15.83
C HIS A 45 -10.75 15.66 15.89
N ILE A 46 -9.81 14.86 16.37
CA ILE A 46 -9.90 13.40 16.35
C ILE A 46 -9.81 12.85 17.78
N TRP A 47 -8.76 13.21 18.51
CA TRP A 47 -8.52 12.66 19.84
C TRP A 47 -9.58 13.09 20.86
N GLN A 48 -9.99 14.37 20.84
CA GLN A 48 -11.03 14.92 21.71
C GLN A 48 -12.46 14.48 21.36
N GLN A 49 -12.69 13.92 20.18
CA GLN A 49 -14.01 13.45 19.76
C GLN A 49 -14.35 12.08 20.38
N PRO A 50 -15.64 11.77 20.62
CA PRO A 50 -16.04 10.46 21.11
C PRO A 50 -15.60 9.34 20.17
N TRP A 51 -15.47 8.13 20.72
CA TRP A 51 -15.07 6.96 19.93
C TRP A 51 -16.13 6.65 18.87
N SER A 52 -15.68 6.55 17.62
CA SER A 52 -16.51 6.14 16.48
C SER A 52 -15.74 5.15 15.61
N PRO A 53 -16.42 4.29 14.84
CA PRO A 53 -15.77 3.35 13.92
C PRO A 53 -14.86 4.07 12.91
N LEU A 54 -15.26 5.25 12.41
CA LEU A 54 -14.45 6.05 11.50
C LEU A 54 -13.19 6.60 12.18
N LYS A 55 -13.26 6.98 13.47
CA LYS A 55 -12.08 7.38 14.25
C LYS A 55 -11.09 6.24 14.38
N LEU A 56 -11.57 5.03 14.69
CA LEU A 56 -10.70 3.85 14.77
C LEU A 56 -10.03 3.55 13.42
N LEU A 57 -10.83 3.53 12.35
CA LEU A 57 -10.33 3.30 10.99
C LEU A 57 -9.24 4.31 10.61
N TYR A 58 -9.46 5.58 10.89
CA TYR A 58 -8.49 6.65 10.66
C TYR A 58 -7.18 6.41 11.44
N ILE A 59 -7.28 6.14 12.75
CA ILE A 59 -6.10 5.93 13.60
C ILE A 59 -5.32 4.70 13.11
N CYS A 60 -5.98 3.60 12.79
CA CYS A 60 -5.32 2.41 12.26
C CYS A 60 -4.61 2.72 10.94
N ALA A 61 -5.30 3.33 9.97
CA ALA A 61 -4.71 3.67 8.68
C ALA A 61 -3.51 4.64 8.80
N ARG A 62 -3.56 5.55 9.78
CA ARG A 62 -2.49 6.54 9.99
C ARG A 62 -1.27 5.99 10.72
N TYR A 63 -1.46 5.17 11.75
CA TYR A 63 -0.38 4.77 12.64
C TYR A 63 0.23 3.40 12.31
N LEU A 64 -0.48 2.50 11.60
CA LEU A 64 0.08 1.23 11.13
C LEU A 64 1.32 1.39 10.22
N PRO A 65 1.39 2.37 9.30
CA PRO A 65 2.58 2.60 8.49
C PRO A 65 3.86 2.87 9.29
N PHE A 66 3.77 3.41 10.52
CA PHE A 66 4.94 3.56 11.39
C PHE A 66 5.53 2.21 11.82
N VAL A 67 4.66 1.24 12.09
CA VAL A 67 5.08 -0.13 12.44
C VAL A 67 5.70 -0.81 11.22
N ASP A 68 5.04 -0.71 10.06
CA ASP A 68 5.55 -1.28 8.80
C ASP A 68 6.93 -0.70 8.42
N THR A 69 7.06 0.63 8.42
CA THR A 69 8.30 1.30 8.07
C THR A 69 9.42 1.03 9.06
N ALA A 70 9.12 0.90 10.36
CA ALA A 70 10.09 0.47 11.36
C ALA A 70 10.59 -0.95 11.10
N ILE A 71 9.70 -1.89 10.77
CA ILE A 71 10.06 -3.28 10.42
C ILE A 71 10.95 -3.29 9.17
N MET A 72 10.52 -2.59 8.12
CA MET A 72 11.25 -2.54 6.84
C MET A 72 12.64 -1.92 6.99
N THR A 73 12.75 -0.80 7.69
CA THR A 73 14.00 -0.06 7.85
C THR A 73 14.92 -0.83 8.79
N LEU A 74 14.52 -1.04 10.04
CA LEU A 74 15.42 -1.55 11.08
C LEU A 74 15.81 -3.01 10.87
N TYR A 75 14.89 -3.84 10.35
CA TYR A 75 15.08 -5.29 10.38
C TYR A 75 15.29 -5.93 9.00
N ARG A 76 14.69 -5.38 7.94
CA ARG A 76 14.87 -5.93 6.58
C ARG A 76 16.05 -5.32 5.85
N SER A 77 16.28 -4.02 6.06
CA SER A 77 17.25 -3.22 5.31
C SER A 77 18.59 -3.13 6.01
N PHE A 78 18.62 -2.92 7.33
CA PHE A 78 19.86 -2.63 8.07
C PHE A 78 20.33 -3.75 9.01
N LEU A 79 19.61 -4.88 9.08
CA LEU A 79 20.00 -5.99 9.94
C LEU A 79 21.25 -6.69 9.38
N SER A 80 22.29 -6.76 10.21
CA SER A 80 23.56 -7.38 9.85
C SER A 80 23.46 -8.91 9.95
N ALA A 81 23.62 -9.61 8.83
CA ALA A 81 23.63 -11.08 8.73
C ALA A 81 22.40 -11.79 9.39
N PRO A 82 21.16 -11.48 8.97
CA PRO A 82 19.98 -12.17 9.50
C PRO A 82 19.94 -13.66 9.13
N SER A 83 19.39 -14.48 10.02
CA SER A 83 19.08 -15.87 9.69
C SER A 83 17.94 -15.96 8.67
N ILE A 84 17.90 -17.04 7.87
CA ILE A 84 16.80 -17.28 6.91
C ILE A 84 15.43 -17.24 7.61
N LYS A 85 15.33 -17.84 8.80
CA LYS A 85 14.09 -17.85 9.59
C LYS A 85 13.66 -16.43 9.98
N THR A 86 14.61 -15.60 10.39
CA THR A 86 14.36 -14.19 10.72
C THR A 86 13.84 -13.43 9.50
N CYS A 87 14.44 -13.63 8.32
CA CYS A 87 13.98 -13.01 7.08
C CYS A 87 12.57 -13.45 6.67
N MET A 88 12.25 -14.74 6.81
CA MET A 88 10.91 -15.27 6.52
C MET A 88 9.85 -14.63 7.43
N VAL A 89 10.09 -14.62 8.74
CA VAL A 89 9.14 -14.04 9.71
C VAL A 89 8.93 -12.55 9.47
N LEU A 90 10.02 -11.78 9.33
CA LEU A 90 9.94 -10.33 9.11
C LEU A 90 9.22 -9.98 7.82
N THR A 91 9.55 -10.67 6.72
CA THR A 91 8.93 -10.43 5.42
C THR A 91 7.45 -10.83 5.44
N SER A 92 7.09 -11.93 6.11
CA SER A 92 5.70 -12.33 6.27
C SER A 92 4.91 -11.32 7.10
N CYS A 93 5.44 -10.86 8.23
CA CYS A 93 4.83 -9.80 9.03
C CYS A 93 4.61 -8.52 8.21
N GLN A 94 5.60 -8.12 7.42
CA GLN A 94 5.52 -6.95 6.54
C GLN A 94 4.41 -7.12 5.48
N LEU A 95 4.35 -8.27 4.81
CA LEU A 95 3.33 -8.55 3.80
C LEU A 95 1.91 -8.51 4.39
N TRP A 96 1.71 -9.09 5.56
CA TRP A 96 0.42 -9.03 6.24
C TRP A 96 0.06 -7.61 6.70
N LEU A 97 1.04 -6.82 7.16
CA LEU A 97 0.82 -5.40 7.46
C LEU A 97 0.43 -4.61 6.20
N TYR A 98 1.01 -4.91 5.04
CA TYR A 98 0.59 -4.32 3.77
C TYR A 98 -0.86 -4.67 3.42
N VAL A 99 -1.25 -5.95 3.53
CA VAL A 99 -2.63 -6.38 3.27
C VAL A 99 -3.61 -5.63 4.17
N ILE A 100 -3.30 -5.50 5.46
CA ILE A 100 -4.14 -4.76 6.42
C ILE A 100 -4.19 -3.27 6.04
N GLY A 101 -3.05 -2.65 5.73
CA GLY A 101 -2.98 -1.24 5.34
C GLY A 101 -3.77 -0.93 4.08
N ILE A 102 -3.67 -1.79 3.06
CA ILE A 102 -4.46 -1.70 1.83
C ILE A 102 -5.95 -1.85 2.13
N ALA A 103 -6.34 -2.86 2.91
CA ALA A 103 -7.75 -3.09 3.27
C ALA A 103 -8.38 -1.89 3.99
N LEU A 104 -7.64 -1.27 4.92
CA LEU A 104 -8.09 -0.07 5.62
C LEU A 104 -8.22 1.13 4.67
N SER A 105 -7.26 1.31 3.75
CA SER A 105 -7.26 2.40 2.78
C SER A 105 -8.43 2.26 1.79
N GLU A 106 -8.63 1.06 1.26
CA GLU A 106 -9.78 0.69 0.40
C GLU A 106 -11.11 0.98 1.11
N LEU A 107 -11.23 0.61 2.39
CA LEU A 107 -12.43 0.90 3.16
C LEU A 107 -12.68 2.41 3.28
N ILE A 108 -11.63 3.22 3.48
CA ILE A 108 -11.75 4.68 3.50
C ILE A 108 -12.23 5.22 2.15
N PHE A 109 -11.66 4.75 1.03
CA PHE A 109 -12.08 5.18 -0.30
C PHE A 109 -13.51 4.75 -0.64
N MET A 110 -13.92 3.54 -0.25
CA MET A 110 -15.30 3.06 -0.39
C MET A 110 -16.27 3.92 0.42
N ILE A 111 -15.96 4.23 1.69
CA ILE A 111 -16.78 5.11 2.53
C ILE A 111 -16.92 6.50 1.91
N ARG A 112 -15.82 7.08 1.42
CA ARG A 112 -15.83 8.38 0.73
C ARG A 112 -16.71 8.34 -0.52
N THR A 113 -16.56 7.32 -1.34
CA THR A 113 -17.36 7.13 -2.55
C THR A 113 -18.84 6.98 -2.19
N TRP A 114 -19.17 6.18 -1.18
CA TRP A 114 -20.54 6.00 -0.70
C TRP A 114 -21.17 7.32 -0.23
N ALA A 115 -20.42 8.15 0.49
CA ALA A 115 -20.87 9.48 0.93
C ALA A 115 -21.13 10.43 -0.25
N VAL A 116 -20.26 10.43 -1.27
CA VAL A 116 -20.44 11.23 -2.51
C VAL A 116 -21.71 10.82 -3.26
N TRP A 117 -22.08 9.55 -3.18
CA TRP A 117 -23.32 8.99 -3.73
C TRP A 117 -24.52 9.08 -2.78
N LYS A 118 -24.51 10.04 -1.84
CA LYS A 118 -25.61 10.33 -0.90
C LYS A 118 -26.01 9.09 -0.08
N ASN A 119 -25.05 8.26 0.30
CA ASN A 119 -25.25 7.04 1.09
C ASN A 119 -26.22 6.03 0.45
N ASN A 120 -26.19 5.89 -0.88
CA ASN A 120 -26.96 4.86 -1.58
C ASN A 120 -26.54 3.47 -1.10
N TRP A 121 -27.42 2.77 -0.36
CA TRP A 121 -27.11 1.48 0.26
C TRP A 121 -26.72 0.44 -0.78
N THR A 122 -27.42 0.38 -1.92
CA THR A 122 -27.12 -0.58 -2.99
C THR A 122 -25.68 -0.45 -3.47
N LEU A 123 -25.21 0.79 -3.70
CA LEU A 123 -23.82 1.02 -4.09
C LEU A 123 -22.85 0.62 -2.97
N GLY A 124 -23.15 0.98 -1.72
CA GLY A 124 -22.32 0.61 -0.57
C GLY A 124 -22.14 -0.90 -0.42
N VAL A 125 -23.21 -1.68 -0.60
CA VAL A 125 -23.16 -3.15 -0.55
C VAL A 125 -22.37 -3.72 -1.73
N VAL A 126 -22.58 -3.21 -2.94
CA VAL A 126 -21.83 -3.65 -4.12
C VAL A 126 -20.34 -3.40 -3.95
N LEU A 127 -19.95 -2.20 -3.50
CA LEU A 127 -18.54 -1.86 -3.23
C LEU A 127 -17.95 -2.77 -2.15
N LEU A 128 -18.68 -3.01 -1.05
CA LEU A 128 -18.22 -3.88 0.02
C LEU A 128 -18.02 -5.33 -0.44
N LEU A 129 -18.93 -5.86 -1.27
CA LEU A 129 -18.80 -7.22 -1.81
C LEU A 129 -17.59 -7.35 -2.74
N ILE A 130 -17.41 -6.40 -3.66
CA ILE A 130 -16.25 -6.37 -4.56
C ILE A 130 -14.95 -6.23 -3.77
N GLY A 131 -14.92 -5.33 -2.79
CA GLY A 131 -13.78 -5.13 -1.90
C GLY A 131 -13.44 -6.38 -1.09
N ALA A 132 -14.46 -7.10 -0.58
CA ALA A 132 -14.26 -8.37 0.12
C ALA A 132 -13.67 -9.46 -0.78
N ILE A 133 -14.10 -9.53 -2.04
CA ILE A 133 -13.53 -10.46 -3.03
C ILE A 133 -12.06 -10.11 -3.31
N CYS A 134 -11.75 -8.82 -3.54
CA CYS A 134 -10.39 -8.35 -3.78
C CYS A 134 -9.48 -8.59 -2.57
N LEU A 135 -10.00 -8.45 -1.35
CA LEU A 135 -9.26 -8.76 -0.13
C LEU A 135 -9.01 -10.25 0.00
N ALA A 136 -10.00 -11.10 -0.28
CA ALA A 136 -9.84 -12.54 -0.27
C ALA A 136 -8.77 -13.01 -1.28
N SER A 137 -8.78 -12.47 -2.50
CA SER A 137 -7.76 -12.78 -3.50
C SER A 137 -6.37 -12.32 -3.05
N ALA A 138 -6.25 -11.11 -2.48
CA ALA A 138 -4.98 -10.60 -1.98
C ALA A 138 -4.42 -11.44 -0.80
N MET A 139 -5.29 -11.89 0.12
CA MET A 139 -4.87 -12.77 1.21
C MET A 139 -4.34 -14.11 0.69
N PHE A 140 -5.03 -14.71 -0.29
CA PHE A 140 -4.59 -15.93 -0.95
C PHE A 140 -3.26 -15.71 -1.69
N GLY A 141 -3.15 -14.62 -2.45
CA GLY A 141 -1.96 -14.30 -3.21
C GLY A 141 -0.73 -14.05 -2.34
N VAL A 142 -0.90 -13.37 -1.20
CA VAL A 142 0.16 -13.16 -0.21
C VAL A 142 0.55 -14.43 0.51
N GLN A 143 -0.39 -15.34 0.79
CA GLN A 143 -0.08 -16.64 1.39
C GLN A 143 0.78 -17.50 0.45
N GLU A 144 0.35 -17.64 -0.80
CA GLU A 144 1.11 -18.36 -1.84
C GLU A 144 2.49 -17.73 -2.06
N PHE A 145 2.54 -16.39 -2.08
CA PHE A 145 3.81 -15.67 -2.19
C PHE A 145 4.73 -16.01 -1.00
N ASN A 146 4.21 -15.93 0.23
CA ASN A 146 4.95 -16.23 1.45
C ASN A 146 5.59 -17.62 1.42
N GLU A 147 4.86 -18.63 0.95
CA GLU A 147 5.34 -20.01 0.87
C GLU A 147 6.38 -20.21 -0.24
N SER A 148 6.30 -19.43 -1.33
CA SER A 148 7.24 -19.50 -2.45
C SER A 148 8.58 -18.78 -2.21
N MET A 149 8.67 -17.91 -1.19
CA MET A 149 9.84 -17.06 -0.99
C MET A 149 11.09 -17.85 -0.59
N THR A 150 12.18 -17.60 -1.31
CA THR A 150 13.53 -18.05 -0.95
C THR A 150 14.46 -16.84 -0.79
N PHE A 151 15.37 -16.90 0.19
CA PHE A 151 16.28 -15.80 0.52
C PHE A 151 17.72 -16.17 0.18
N LEU A 152 18.50 -15.19 -0.29
CA LEU A 152 19.94 -15.31 -0.39
C LEU A 152 20.56 -15.00 0.99
N THR A 153 21.30 -15.97 1.54
CA THR A 153 22.06 -15.77 2.78
C THR A 153 23.53 -16.12 2.55
N GLY A 154 24.43 -15.21 2.93
CA GLY A 154 25.88 -15.39 2.83
C GLY A 154 26.64 -14.31 3.59
N SER A 155 27.85 -14.64 4.05
CA SER A 155 28.75 -13.72 4.74
C SER A 155 29.10 -12.53 3.84
N GLY A 156 28.68 -11.32 4.22
CA GLY A 156 28.98 -10.08 3.48
C GLY A 156 27.76 -9.38 2.86
N VAL A 157 26.58 -10.02 2.85
CA VAL A 157 25.32 -9.41 2.39
C VAL A 157 24.46 -9.06 3.61
N GLY A 158 24.26 -7.77 3.88
CA GLY A 158 23.33 -7.30 4.91
C GLY A 158 21.88 -7.38 4.43
N GLY A 159 20.93 -7.53 5.37
CA GLY A 159 19.50 -7.55 5.07
C GLY A 159 18.96 -8.84 4.47
N CYS A 160 17.69 -8.81 4.06
CA CYS A 160 16.96 -9.95 3.50
C CYS A 160 16.67 -9.75 2.01
N LEU A 161 17.47 -10.39 1.13
CA LEU A 161 17.27 -10.33 -0.32
C LEU A 161 16.46 -11.53 -0.82
N PRO A 162 15.27 -11.31 -1.42
CA PRO A 162 14.51 -12.37 -2.07
C PRO A 162 15.21 -12.83 -3.35
N ARG A 163 15.26 -14.15 -3.58
CA ARG A 163 15.92 -14.78 -4.74
C ARG A 163 14.94 -15.08 -5.88
N GLU A 164 13.81 -15.69 -5.54
CA GLU A 164 12.75 -16.06 -6.47
C GLU A 164 11.41 -15.67 -5.88
N SER A 165 10.47 -15.28 -6.74
CA SER A 165 9.18 -14.75 -6.31
C SER A 165 8.13 -15.03 -7.39
N ASN A 166 6.97 -15.55 -7.00
CA ASN A 166 5.86 -15.81 -7.93
C ASN A 166 5.23 -14.50 -8.44
N ASN A 167 4.63 -14.54 -9.63
CA ASN A 167 3.92 -13.41 -10.26
C ASN A 167 2.57 -13.09 -9.60
N MET A 168 2.19 -13.81 -8.54
CA MET A 168 0.90 -13.62 -7.85
C MET A 168 0.74 -12.19 -7.31
N LEU A 169 1.81 -11.58 -6.79
CA LEU A 169 1.79 -10.18 -6.40
C LEU A 169 1.46 -9.24 -7.56
N LEU A 170 1.91 -9.53 -8.79
CA LEU A 170 1.57 -8.69 -9.95
C LEU A 170 0.06 -8.74 -10.24
N VAL A 171 -0.56 -9.91 -10.06
CA VAL A 171 -2.02 -10.08 -10.20
C VAL A 171 -2.75 -9.27 -9.13
N ASP A 172 -2.33 -9.37 -7.86
CA ASP A 172 -2.93 -8.63 -6.75
C ASP A 172 -2.83 -7.11 -6.94
N TRP A 173 -1.64 -6.62 -7.33
CA TRP A 173 -1.43 -5.20 -7.63
C TRP A 173 -2.28 -4.72 -8.81
N SER A 174 -2.48 -5.56 -9.83
CA SER A 174 -3.34 -5.22 -10.97
C SER A 174 -4.79 -5.08 -10.54
N MET A 175 -5.30 -6.01 -9.72
CA MET A 175 -6.66 -5.94 -9.17
C MET A 175 -6.85 -4.67 -8.32
N PHE A 176 -5.86 -4.34 -7.48
CA PHE A 176 -5.87 -3.13 -6.67
C PHE A 176 -5.97 -1.85 -7.53
N ILE A 177 -5.13 -1.73 -8.57
CA ILE A 177 -5.18 -0.57 -9.48
C ILE A 177 -6.55 -0.46 -10.18
N VAL A 178 -7.14 -1.58 -10.57
CA VAL A 178 -8.48 -1.59 -11.19
C VAL A 178 -9.54 -1.09 -10.21
N MET A 179 -9.49 -1.53 -8.94
CA MET A 179 -10.44 -1.08 -7.92
C MET A 179 -10.30 0.43 -7.66
N GLU A 180 -9.07 0.94 -7.54
CA GLU A 180 -8.78 2.37 -7.39
C GLU A 180 -9.31 3.19 -8.58
N ALA A 181 -9.15 2.67 -9.81
CA ALA A 181 -9.70 3.30 -11.01
C ALA A 181 -11.23 3.36 -10.99
N VAL A 182 -11.89 2.28 -10.52
CA VAL A 182 -13.36 2.23 -10.38
C VAL A 182 -13.84 3.24 -9.34
N LEU A 183 -13.20 3.31 -8.17
CA LEU A 183 -13.55 4.24 -7.10
C LEU A 183 -13.37 5.69 -7.55
N LEU A 184 -12.22 6.03 -8.14
CA LEU A 184 -11.97 7.36 -8.70
C LEU A 184 -12.98 7.69 -9.81
N GLY A 185 -13.25 6.75 -10.71
CA GLY A 185 -14.22 6.90 -11.79
C GLY A 185 -15.62 7.21 -11.27
N LEU A 186 -16.06 6.53 -10.20
CA LEU A 186 -17.36 6.78 -9.56
C LEU A 186 -17.45 8.18 -8.93
N VAL A 187 -16.37 8.64 -8.29
CA VAL A 187 -16.30 9.99 -7.69
C VAL A 187 -16.32 11.06 -8.79
N LEU A 188 -15.53 10.89 -9.85
CA LEU A 188 -15.49 11.80 -11.00
C LEU A 188 -16.83 11.86 -11.71
N TYR A 189 -17.44 10.71 -11.99
CA TYR A 189 -18.74 10.62 -12.64
C TYR A 189 -19.83 11.32 -11.83
N ARG A 190 -19.89 11.07 -10.52
CA ARG A 190 -20.86 11.73 -9.64
C ARG A 190 -20.63 13.23 -9.55
N THR A 191 -19.37 13.67 -9.53
CA THR A 191 -19.03 15.10 -9.55
C THR A 191 -19.47 15.75 -10.86
N TYR A 192 -19.26 15.10 -11.99
CA TYR A 192 -19.72 15.57 -13.29
C TYR A 192 -21.24 15.71 -13.36
N LEU A 193 -21.99 14.73 -12.84
CA LEU A 193 -23.45 14.82 -12.74
C LEU A 193 -23.88 16.02 -11.90
N ASN A 194 -23.27 16.23 -10.73
CA ASN A 194 -23.59 17.38 -9.88
C ASN A 194 -23.31 18.72 -10.60
N TYR A 195 -22.21 18.81 -11.36
CA TYR A 195 -21.88 19.98 -12.17
C TYR A 195 -22.94 20.22 -13.26
N LYS A 196 -23.36 19.17 -13.98
CA LYS A 196 -24.41 19.25 -15.01
C LYS A 196 -25.77 19.66 -14.44
N GLU A 197 -26.08 19.23 -13.22
CA GLU A 197 -27.29 19.62 -12.48
C GLU A 197 -27.22 21.06 -11.93
N GLY A 198 -26.14 21.80 -12.17
CA GLY A 198 -25.97 23.19 -11.73
C GLY A 198 -25.56 23.33 -10.26
N HIS A 199 -25.20 22.24 -9.58
CA HIS A 199 -24.71 22.30 -8.21
C HIS A 199 -23.27 22.83 -8.17
N LYS A 200 -23.00 23.74 -7.22
CA LYS A 200 -21.64 24.23 -6.98
C LYS A 200 -20.77 23.10 -6.41
N ILE A 201 -19.57 22.93 -6.97
CA ILE A 201 -18.57 22.01 -6.43
C ILE A 201 -17.95 22.67 -5.20
N CYS A 202 -18.15 22.06 -4.02
CA CYS A 202 -17.55 22.53 -2.79
C CYS A 202 -16.02 22.36 -2.80
N LYS A 203 -15.29 23.26 -2.12
CA LYS A 203 -13.83 23.20 -1.98
C LYS A 203 -13.32 21.84 -1.50
N LEU A 204 -14.05 21.20 -0.58
CA LEU A 204 -13.73 19.85 -0.08
C LEU A 204 -13.75 18.79 -1.19
N MET A 205 -14.74 18.83 -2.09
CA MET A 205 -14.85 17.88 -3.20
C MET A 205 -13.72 18.08 -4.20
N GLN A 206 -13.35 19.34 -4.47
CA GLN A 206 -12.23 19.65 -5.36
C GLN A 206 -10.91 19.09 -4.83
N VAL A 207 -10.65 19.23 -3.53
CA VAL A 207 -9.46 18.66 -2.88
C VAL A 207 -9.46 17.13 -3.00
N ILE A 208 -10.59 16.48 -2.71
CA ILE A 208 -10.72 15.01 -2.82
C ILE A 208 -10.38 14.52 -4.23
N ILE A 209 -10.88 15.21 -5.26
CA ILE A 209 -10.61 14.82 -6.66
C ILE A 209 -9.16 15.05 -7.02
N HIS A 210 -8.61 16.22 -6.68
CA HIS A 210 -7.24 16.55 -6.99
C HIS A 210 -6.26 15.54 -6.37
N ASP A 211 -6.44 15.26 -5.08
CA ASP A 211 -5.58 14.33 -4.35
C ASP A 211 -5.77 12.89 -4.86
N GLY A 212 -7.01 12.49 -5.16
CA GLY A 212 -7.31 11.16 -5.73
C GLY A 212 -6.71 10.96 -7.13
N VAL A 213 -6.78 11.96 -8.00
CA VAL A 213 -6.20 11.90 -9.35
C VAL A 213 -4.68 11.85 -9.29
N LEU A 214 -4.05 12.70 -8.46
CA LEU A 214 -2.59 12.70 -8.29
C LEU A 214 -2.11 11.35 -7.75
N TYR A 215 -2.76 10.83 -6.71
CA TYR A 215 -2.46 9.52 -6.16
C TYR A 215 -2.56 8.42 -7.21
N PHE A 216 -3.68 8.34 -7.95
CA PHE A 216 -3.87 7.33 -8.99
C PHE A 216 -2.83 7.44 -10.11
N ALA A 217 -2.47 8.66 -10.54
CA ALA A 217 -1.46 8.87 -11.56
C ALA A 217 -0.06 8.39 -11.13
N VAL A 218 0.31 8.63 -9.87
CA VAL A 218 1.58 8.12 -9.29
C VAL A 218 1.55 6.60 -9.18
N LEU A 219 0.45 6.02 -8.71
CA LEU A 219 0.27 4.57 -8.61
C LEU A 219 0.41 3.90 -9.99
N PHE A 220 -0.33 4.42 -10.98
CA PHE A 220 -0.32 3.92 -12.35
C PHE A 220 1.07 4.04 -12.98
N SER A 221 1.69 5.22 -12.93
CA SER A 221 3.03 5.42 -13.50
C SER A 221 4.07 4.49 -12.88
N THR A 222 4.04 4.30 -11.56
CA THR A 222 4.99 3.40 -10.86
C THR A 222 4.81 1.95 -11.28
N PHE A 223 3.58 1.49 -11.45
CA PHE A 223 3.30 0.12 -11.87
C PHE A 223 3.76 -0.15 -13.31
N TYR A 224 3.44 0.75 -14.24
CA TYR A 224 3.79 0.61 -15.65
C TYR A 224 5.27 0.90 -15.95
N SER A 225 5.96 1.63 -15.08
CA SER A 225 7.40 1.90 -15.22
C SER A 225 8.27 0.71 -14.84
N ARG A 226 7.71 -0.39 -14.31
CA ARG A 226 8.50 -1.61 -14.06
C ARG A 226 8.97 -2.17 -15.41
N PRO A 227 10.29 -2.23 -15.67
CA PRO A 227 10.77 -2.83 -16.91
C PRO A 227 10.31 -4.28 -16.94
N CYS A 228 9.60 -4.68 -18.00
CA CYS A 228 9.40 -6.09 -18.32
C CYS A 228 10.78 -6.73 -18.40
N LYS A 229 11.20 -7.46 -17.35
CA LYS A 229 12.23 -8.47 -17.51
C LYS A 229 11.65 -9.49 -18.48
N ARG A 230 12.05 -9.38 -19.75
CA ARG A 230 11.79 -10.43 -20.74
C ARG A 230 12.49 -11.70 -20.23
N PRO A 231 11.82 -12.86 -20.36
CA PRO A 231 12.41 -14.14 -19.97
C PRO A 231 13.71 -14.43 -20.73
#